data_AF-A0A7W5GCD3-F1
#
_entry.id   AF-A0A7W5GCD3-F1
#
_cell.length_a   1.000
_cell.length_b   1.000
_cell.length_c   1.000
_cell.angle_alpha   90.00
_cell.angle_beta   90.00
_cell.angle_gamma   90.00
#
_symmetry.space_group_name_H-M   'P 1'
#
loop_
_entity.id
_entity.type
_entity.pdbx_description
1 polymer ?
#
loop_
_entity_poly.entity_id
_entity_poly.type
_entity_poly.pdbx_seq_one_letter_code
_entity_poly.pdbx_strand_id
1 'polypeptide(L)'
;MNYFTSAAAKQRFLSFCVLGAFLFAAIGFTVGLLWMGNRYPMLKEPAFKQFTVSYNKIIKDYLNGAEPKKLINGAAVGMVSSLEDPYSRYLVEEKGDAYTQSYEGEIFGIGAELREEEGEFVITALTKGAPAERGGLLPEDIIMSVDNQKLSGKTFDDLLGLVRGEEGTNVSLEVQRANQAELISITLKREAIPVHTVTSELLDGGIGHVTISRFAEKTADEFEAAIKELQEKQPLKGLLLDMRSNPGGLLQPTIKIASTLIPKDKVILNVVYKNERQTISYKSKQEKEWKVPIAVLVNGQSASASEVLTAALKESAGATVIGEKTYGKGVVQAFNQFKDGSVLSLTEAQWKTPGGTWINKTGVSPDFAVELPAYTQLRPLAIGTEMKVGSYGEDVKTLQLMLKELGYTPTGQEGMFDKDTAEALRKFQTAEKLEATGSFNDKTGYQLLSKLREKLAKEDSQLIKGLDVLKNRG
;
A
#
# COMPACT_ATOMS: atom_id res chain seq x y z
N MET A 1 16.15 67.25 -43.43
CA MET A 1 17.42 67.05 -44.17
C MET A 1 17.29 65.79 -45.03
N ASN A 2 17.18 65.97 -46.35
CA ASN A 2 17.02 64.91 -47.35
C ASN A 2 18.33 64.11 -47.51
N TYR A 3 18.49 62.98 -46.81
CA TYR A 3 19.70 62.15 -46.88
C TYR A 3 19.70 61.05 -47.97
N PHE A 4 18.71 61.01 -48.87
CA PHE A 4 18.63 59.97 -49.91
C PHE A 4 18.19 60.53 -51.27
N THR A 5 19.03 61.33 -51.91
CA THR A 5 18.76 61.93 -53.23
C THR A 5 19.36 61.15 -54.42
N SER A 6 20.06 60.02 -54.21
CA SER A 6 20.49 59.13 -55.30
C SER A 6 19.97 57.70 -55.12
N ALA A 7 19.66 57.03 -56.23
CA ALA A 7 19.24 55.62 -56.24
C ALA A 7 20.26 54.71 -55.53
N ALA A 8 21.55 55.02 -55.67
CA ALA A 8 22.64 54.32 -54.99
C ALA A 8 22.59 54.47 -53.45
N ALA A 9 22.19 55.64 -52.93
CA ALA A 9 22.06 55.85 -51.49
C ALA A 9 20.88 55.05 -50.91
N LYS A 10 19.74 55.00 -51.63
CA LYS A 10 18.59 54.14 -51.25
C LYS A 10 18.94 52.65 -51.30
N GLN A 11 19.68 52.22 -52.32
CA GLN A 11 20.14 50.83 -52.44
C GLN A 11 21.10 50.47 -51.30
N ARG A 12 22.05 51.35 -50.95
CA ARG A 12 22.96 51.14 -49.80
C ARG A 12 22.19 51.05 -48.48
N PHE A 13 21.23 51.94 -48.25
CA PHE A 13 20.37 51.89 -47.05
C PHE A 13 19.56 50.60 -46.97
N LEU A 14 18.95 50.18 -48.08
CA LEU A 14 18.22 48.92 -48.16
C LEU A 14 19.14 47.73 -47.86
N SER A 15 20.36 47.71 -48.42
CA SER A 15 21.37 46.68 -48.10
C SER A 15 21.76 46.68 -46.63
N PHE A 16 21.92 47.85 -45.99
CA PHE A 16 22.19 47.94 -44.54
C PHE A 16 21.01 47.44 -43.70
N CYS A 17 19.77 47.75 -44.07
CA CYS A 17 18.59 47.24 -43.39
C CYS A 17 18.48 45.71 -43.50
N VAL A 18 18.73 45.15 -44.69
CA VAL A 18 18.75 43.70 -44.91
C VAL A 18 19.85 43.03 -44.09
N LEU A 19 21.07 43.59 -44.11
CA LEU A 19 22.19 43.09 -43.32
C LEU A 19 21.92 43.17 -41.81
N GLY A 20 21.30 44.27 -41.36
CA GLY A 20 20.86 44.45 -39.98
C GLY A 20 19.79 43.45 -39.57
N ALA A 21 18.83 43.13 -40.45
CA ALA A 21 17.81 42.11 -40.21
C ALA A 21 18.43 40.70 -40.10
N PHE A 22 19.38 40.35 -40.98
CA PHE A 22 20.13 39.09 -40.87
C PHE A 22 20.94 39.01 -39.58
N LEU A 23 21.62 40.10 -39.20
CA LEU A 23 22.39 40.15 -37.96
C LEU A 23 21.49 39.98 -36.74
N PHE A 24 20.34 40.67 -36.71
CA PHE A 24 19.37 40.55 -35.63
C PHE A 24 18.79 39.13 -35.53
N ALA A 25 18.46 38.50 -36.67
CA ALA A 25 18.01 37.12 -36.71
C ALA A 25 19.09 36.14 -36.22
N ALA A 26 20.35 36.33 -36.63
CA ALA A 26 21.47 35.50 -36.19
C ALA A 26 21.76 35.64 -34.69
N ILE A 27 21.70 36.87 -34.16
CA ILE A 27 21.83 37.14 -32.72
C ILE A 27 20.66 36.50 -31.98
N GLY A 28 19.42 36.71 -32.44
CA GLY A 28 18.22 36.11 -31.84
C GLY A 28 18.28 34.59 -31.82
N PHE A 29 18.73 33.96 -32.91
CA PHE A 29 18.94 32.52 -32.99
C PHE A 29 20.02 32.03 -32.02
N THR A 30 21.15 32.73 -31.95
CA THR A 30 22.26 32.38 -31.04
C THR A 30 21.87 32.53 -29.58
N VAL A 31 21.20 33.64 -29.23
CA VAL A 31 20.62 33.86 -27.89
C VAL A 31 19.58 32.78 -27.58
N GLY A 32 18.74 32.42 -28.55
CA GLY A 32 17.78 31.32 -28.42
C GLY A 32 18.45 29.98 -28.13
N LEU A 33 19.52 29.63 -28.85
CA LEU A 33 20.30 28.41 -28.60
C LEU A 33 20.95 28.40 -27.22
N LEU A 34 21.56 29.52 -26.82
CA LEU A 34 22.16 29.66 -25.49
C LEU A 34 21.09 29.55 -24.39
N TRP A 35 19.94 30.19 -24.59
CA TRP A 35 18.82 30.15 -23.65
C TRP A 35 18.26 28.73 -23.52
N MET A 36 18.06 28.00 -24.62
CA MET A 36 17.63 26.60 -24.59
C MET A 36 18.65 25.70 -23.89
N GLY A 37 19.95 25.87 -24.17
CA GLY A 37 21.00 25.08 -23.52
C GLY A 37 21.15 25.35 -22.02
N ASN A 38 20.76 26.54 -21.55
CA ASN A 38 20.76 26.85 -20.12
C ASN A 38 19.47 26.39 -19.43
N ARG A 39 18.33 26.51 -20.11
CA ARG A 39 17.02 26.07 -19.61
C ARG A 39 16.89 24.55 -19.53
N TYR A 40 17.53 23.83 -20.45
CA TYR A 40 17.46 22.37 -20.57
C TYR A 40 18.87 21.75 -20.51
N PRO A 41 19.46 21.63 -19.30
CA PRO A 41 20.81 21.09 -19.13
C PRO A 41 20.99 19.68 -19.70
N MET A 42 19.93 18.86 -19.74
CA MET A 42 19.97 17.52 -20.33
C MET A 42 20.36 17.52 -21.80
N LEU A 43 20.14 18.62 -22.54
CA LEU A 43 20.57 18.72 -23.95
C LEU A 43 22.11 18.73 -24.10
N LYS A 44 22.84 19.04 -23.03
CA LYS A 44 24.32 18.98 -22.99
C LYS A 44 24.85 17.58 -22.69
N GLU A 45 24.01 16.67 -22.19
CA GLU A 45 24.39 15.31 -21.83
C GLU A 45 24.55 14.46 -23.11
N PRO A 46 25.75 13.95 -23.43
CA PRO A 46 25.96 13.12 -24.63
C PRO A 46 25.03 11.91 -24.69
N ALA A 47 24.70 11.29 -23.55
CA ALA A 47 23.76 10.19 -23.49
C ALA A 47 22.34 10.61 -23.92
N PHE A 48 21.92 11.84 -23.65
CA PHE A 48 20.61 12.34 -24.08
C PHE A 48 20.52 12.50 -25.61
N LYS A 49 21.65 12.83 -26.26
CA LYS A 49 21.75 12.84 -27.73
C LYS A 49 21.58 11.43 -28.30
N GLN A 50 22.23 10.43 -27.69
CA GLN A 50 22.08 9.02 -28.10
C GLN A 50 20.65 8.52 -27.91
N PHE A 51 20.01 8.91 -26.80
CA PHE A 51 18.60 8.65 -26.54
C PHE A 51 17.71 9.21 -27.65
N THR A 52 17.89 10.48 -28.01
CA THR A 52 17.11 11.13 -29.07
C THR A 52 17.29 10.44 -30.43
N VAL A 53 18.53 10.06 -30.79
CA VAL A 53 18.82 9.31 -32.02
C VAL A 53 18.12 7.95 -32.01
N SER A 54 18.18 7.24 -30.90
CA SER A 54 17.58 5.91 -30.74
C SER A 54 16.05 5.98 -30.80
N TYR A 55 15.45 6.93 -30.09
CA TYR A 55 14.00 7.19 -30.11
C TYR A 55 13.52 7.47 -31.55
N ASN A 56 14.17 8.38 -32.27
CA ASN A 56 13.81 8.71 -33.65
C ASN A 56 13.97 7.52 -34.59
N LYS A 57 15.02 6.71 -34.41
CA LYS A 57 15.23 5.48 -35.19
C LYS A 57 14.12 4.46 -34.95
N ILE A 58 13.68 4.27 -33.71
CA ILE A 58 12.58 3.35 -33.37
C ILE A 58 11.28 3.84 -34.00
N ILE A 59 10.91 5.11 -33.81
CA ILE A 59 9.69 5.68 -34.40
C ILE A 59 9.65 5.53 -35.92
N LYS A 60 10.80 5.71 -36.59
CA LYS A 60 10.89 5.68 -38.06
C LYS A 60 11.00 4.28 -38.64
N ASP A 61 11.84 3.43 -38.06
CA ASP A 61 12.32 2.20 -38.70
C ASP A 61 11.81 0.91 -38.03
N TYR A 62 11.13 0.98 -36.87
CA TYR A 62 10.65 -0.22 -36.18
C TYR A 62 9.51 -0.88 -36.98
N LEU A 63 9.72 -2.14 -37.35
CA LEU A 63 8.87 -2.92 -38.27
C LEU A 63 7.38 -2.93 -37.89
N ASN A 64 7.08 -3.03 -36.60
CA ASN A 64 5.71 -3.20 -36.10
C ASN A 64 5.02 -1.88 -35.72
N GLY A 65 5.67 -0.73 -35.96
CA GLY A 65 5.21 0.57 -35.49
C GLY A 65 5.40 0.75 -33.98
N ALA A 66 5.65 1.99 -33.55
CA ALA A 66 5.85 2.33 -32.15
C ALA A 66 4.99 3.53 -31.75
N GLU A 67 4.36 3.44 -30.59
CA GLU A 67 3.56 4.54 -30.03
C GLU A 67 4.47 5.48 -29.20
N PRO A 68 4.55 6.79 -29.53
CA PRO A 68 5.37 7.76 -28.82
C PRO A 68 5.17 7.76 -27.30
N LYS A 69 3.90 7.73 -26.85
CA LYS A 69 3.55 7.74 -25.42
C LYS A 69 4.11 6.54 -24.68
N LYS A 70 3.97 5.33 -25.26
CA LYS A 70 4.49 4.09 -24.67
C LYS A 70 6.03 4.10 -24.56
N LEU A 71 6.73 4.61 -25.58
CA LEU A 71 8.19 4.73 -25.53
C LEU A 71 8.66 5.71 -24.46
N ILE A 72 8.03 6.88 -24.35
CA ILE A 72 8.38 7.90 -23.35
C ILE A 72 8.09 7.41 -21.94
N ASN A 73 6.93 6.77 -21.72
CA ASN A 73 6.58 6.14 -20.45
C ASN A 73 7.60 5.05 -20.07
N GLY A 74 7.95 4.17 -21.02
CA GLY A 74 8.97 3.14 -20.80
C GLY A 74 10.34 3.74 -20.47
N ALA A 75 10.74 4.84 -21.11
CA ALA A 75 11.97 5.55 -20.81
C ALA A 75 11.95 6.17 -19.40
N ALA A 76 10.83 6.77 -18.98
CA ALA A 76 10.67 7.32 -17.63
C ALA A 76 10.77 6.23 -16.55
N VAL A 77 10.10 5.10 -16.74
CA VAL A 77 10.22 3.92 -15.85
C VAL A 77 11.67 3.43 -15.81
N GLY A 78 12.33 3.31 -16.97
CA GLY A 78 13.73 2.89 -17.06
C GLY A 78 14.71 3.83 -16.36
N MET A 79 14.53 5.15 -16.48
CA MET A 79 15.36 6.15 -15.81
C MET A 79 15.26 6.08 -14.29
N VAL A 80 14.07 5.85 -13.75
CA VAL A 80 13.92 5.70 -12.29
C VAL A 80 14.46 4.35 -11.83
N SER A 81 14.25 3.30 -12.61
CA SER A 81 14.80 1.97 -12.31
C SER A 81 16.33 1.95 -12.28
N SER A 82 17.00 2.78 -13.09
CA SER A 82 18.47 2.87 -13.09
C SER A 82 19.05 3.57 -11.86
N LEU A 83 18.21 4.07 -10.93
CA LEU A 83 18.68 4.54 -9.63
C LEU A 83 19.05 3.38 -8.70
N GLU A 84 18.64 2.15 -9.02
CA GLU A 84 18.79 0.96 -8.17
C GLU A 84 18.25 1.17 -6.75
N ASP A 85 17.31 2.12 -6.61
CA ASP A 85 16.59 2.42 -5.40
C ASP A 85 15.25 1.68 -5.43
N PRO A 86 15.05 0.65 -4.58
CA PRO A 86 13.81 -0.13 -4.58
C PRO A 86 12.58 0.70 -4.17
N TYR A 87 12.78 1.93 -3.69
CA TYR A 87 11.73 2.81 -3.23
C TYR A 87 11.29 3.85 -4.25
N SER A 88 12.14 4.18 -5.22
CA SER A 88 11.84 5.17 -6.26
C SER A 88 11.14 4.49 -7.45
N ARG A 89 10.07 5.11 -7.94
CA ARG A 89 9.28 4.56 -9.06
C ARG A 89 8.60 5.66 -9.87
N TYR A 90 8.43 5.37 -11.15
CA TYR A 90 7.54 6.12 -12.03
C TYR A 90 6.32 5.24 -12.34
N LEU A 91 5.14 5.70 -11.95
CA LEU A 91 3.88 5.01 -12.17
C LEU A 91 3.12 5.75 -13.29
N VAL A 92 2.70 5.00 -14.30
CA VAL A 92 2.05 5.56 -15.48
C VAL A 92 0.53 5.62 -15.27
N GLU A 93 -0.06 6.78 -15.57
CA GLU A 93 -1.51 6.97 -15.73
C GLU A 93 -2.33 6.31 -14.61
N GLU A 94 -3.19 5.35 -14.93
CA GLU A 94 -4.06 4.64 -13.96
C GLU A 94 -3.31 4.05 -12.76
N LYS A 95 -2.06 3.57 -12.95
CA LYS A 95 -1.24 3.07 -11.84
C LYS A 95 -0.77 4.19 -10.92
N GLY A 96 -0.55 5.39 -11.46
CA GLY A 96 -0.22 6.58 -10.68
C GLY A 96 -1.43 7.07 -9.90
N ASP A 97 -2.59 7.15 -10.55
CA ASP A 97 -3.84 7.57 -9.91
C ASP A 97 -4.26 6.61 -8.79
N ALA A 98 -4.28 5.30 -9.06
CA ALA A 98 -4.59 4.29 -8.05
C ALA A 98 -3.60 4.34 -6.86
N TYR A 99 -2.34 4.68 -7.13
CA TYR A 99 -1.33 4.83 -6.09
C TYR A 99 -1.61 6.04 -5.20
N THR A 100 -1.93 7.20 -5.77
CA THR A 100 -2.30 8.40 -4.99
C THR A 100 -3.59 8.19 -4.21
N GLN A 101 -4.64 7.65 -4.85
CA GLN A 101 -5.94 7.36 -4.23
C GLN A 101 -5.81 6.43 -3.02
N SER A 102 -4.85 5.49 -3.04
CA SER A 102 -4.60 4.62 -1.88
C SER A 102 -4.23 5.40 -0.59
N TYR A 103 -3.83 6.67 -0.69
CA TYR A 103 -3.50 7.54 0.45
C TYR A 103 -4.61 8.54 0.84
N GLU A 104 -5.58 8.78 -0.05
CA GLU A 104 -6.67 9.77 0.13
C GLU A 104 -7.78 9.23 1.07
N GLY A 105 -7.67 7.99 1.53
CA GLY A 105 -8.56 7.40 2.56
C GLY A 105 -9.94 6.97 2.04
N GLU A 106 -10.19 7.16 0.75
CA GLU A 106 -11.44 6.79 0.09
C GLU A 106 -11.14 5.93 -1.14
N ILE A 107 -11.83 4.80 -1.25
CA ILE A 107 -11.86 3.99 -2.47
C ILE A 107 -13.26 4.11 -3.04
N PHE A 108 -13.38 4.50 -4.31
CA PHE A 108 -14.66 4.54 -4.99
C PHE A 108 -15.06 3.13 -5.45
N GLY A 109 -16.20 2.66 -4.98
CA GLY A 109 -16.69 1.31 -5.28
C GLY A 109 -18.02 1.02 -4.59
N ILE A 110 -18.25 -0.26 -4.29
CA ILE A 110 -19.49 -0.74 -3.69
C ILE A 110 -19.35 -1.10 -2.19
N GLY A 111 -18.12 -1.21 -1.69
CA GLY A 111 -17.85 -1.56 -0.28
C GLY A 111 -18.11 -3.03 0.06
N ALA A 112 -17.60 -3.93 -0.78
CA ALA A 112 -17.62 -5.37 -0.56
C ALA A 112 -16.19 -5.92 -0.54
N GLU A 113 -15.92 -6.81 0.41
CA GLU A 113 -14.72 -7.64 0.42
C GLU A 113 -15.02 -8.95 -0.30
N LEU A 114 -14.04 -9.43 -1.06
CA LEU A 114 -14.20 -10.54 -1.98
C LEU A 114 -13.05 -11.52 -1.79
N ARG A 115 -13.34 -12.81 -1.95
CA ARG A 115 -12.35 -13.86 -2.18
C ARG A 115 -12.57 -14.47 -3.55
N GLU A 116 -11.48 -14.89 -4.18
CA GLU A 116 -11.54 -15.76 -5.35
C GLU A 116 -11.52 -17.21 -4.87
N GLU A 117 -12.44 -18.01 -5.40
CA GLU A 117 -12.67 -19.40 -5.00
C GLU A 117 -13.05 -20.20 -6.25
N GLU A 118 -12.20 -21.13 -6.67
CA GLU A 118 -12.45 -21.99 -7.84
C GLU A 118 -12.76 -21.19 -9.13
N GLY A 119 -12.17 -19.99 -9.27
CA GLY A 119 -12.39 -19.07 -10.39
C GLY A 119 -13.67 -18.24 -10.31
N GLU A 120 -14.40 -18.32 -9.20
CA GLU A 120 -15.56 -17.50 -8.87
C GLU A 120 -15.20 -16.43 -7.84
N PHE A 121 -16.00 -15.35 -7.78
CA PHE A 121 -15.78 -14.23 -6.86
C PHE A 121 -16.86 -14.20 -5.80
N VAL A 122 -16.50 -14.55 -4.57
CA VAL A 122 -17.42 -14.72 -3.45
C VAL A 122 -17.29 -13.56 -2.47
N ILE A 123 -18.41 -12.98 -2.07
CA ILE A 123 -18.44 -11.91 -1.06
C ILE A 123 -18.10 -12.49 0.31
N THR A 124 -17.05 -11.97 0.95
CA THR A 124 -16.64 -12.38 2.30
C THR A 124 -17.25 -11.49 3.38
N ALA A 125 -17.28 -10.19 3.15
CA ALA A 125 -17.76 -9.21 4.09
C ALA A 125 -18.26 -7.96 3.36
N LEU A 126 -19.10 -7.18 4.05
CA LEU A 126 -19.64 -5.93 3.54
C LEU A 126 -19.26 -4.81 4.48
N THR A 127 -18.83 -3.69 3.91
CA THR A 127 -18.58 -2.49 4.68
C THR A 127 -19.93 -1.94 5.18
N LYS A 128 -20.06 -1.78 6.50
CA LYS A 128 -21.30 -1.29 7.11
C LYS A 128 -21.68 0.07 6.53
N GLY A 129 -22.94 0.19 6.14
CA GLY A 129 -23.52 1.39 5.56
C GLY A 129 -23.11 1.65 4.10
N ALA A 130 -22.29 0.81 3.46
CA ALA A 130 -21.85 0.97 2.08
C ALA A 130 -22.95 0.57 1.06
N PRO A 131 -22.82 0.97 -0.22
CA PRO A 131 -23.78 0.60 -1.27
C PRO A 131 -24.10 -0.90 -1.35
N ALA A 132 -23.10 -1.78 -1.21
CA ALA A 132 -23.29 -3.23 -1.27
C ALA A 132 -24.20 -3.75 -0.15
N GLU A 133 -23.99 -3.32 1.10
CA GLU A 133 -24.86 -3.69 2.23
C GLU A 133 -26.28 -3.12 2.05
N ARG A 134 -26.39 -1.84 1.68
CA ARG A 134 -27.71 -1.19 1.47
C ARG A 134 -28.47 -1.78 0.28
N GLY A 135 -27.74 -2.27 -0.72
CA GLY A 135 -28.28 -2.93 -1.91
C GLY A 135 -28.72 -4.37 -1.67
N GLY A 136 -28.50 -4.92 -0.46
CA GLY A 136 -28.98 -6.25 -0.08
C GLY A 136 -28.10 -7.40 -0.54
N LEU A 137 -26.83 -7.12 -0.88
CA LEU A 137 -25.82 -8.17 -0.98
C LEU A 137 -25.62 -8.82 0.40
N LEU A 138 -25.22 -10.08 0.40
CA LEU A 138 -24.91 -10.85 1.60
C LEU A 138 -23.54 -11.52 1.47
N PRO A 139 -22.85 -11.78 2.59
CA PRO A 139 -21.74 -12.72 2.59
C PRO A 139 -22.16 -14.05 1.97
N GLU A 140 -21.23 -14.68 1.25
CA GLU A 140 -21.41 -15.90 0.44
C GLU A 140 -22.23 -15.74 -0.85
N ASP A 141 -22.63 -14.52 -1.23
CA ASP A 141 -23.10 -14.27 -2.60
C ASP A 141 -21.93 -14.41 -3.58
N ILE A 142 -22.15 -15.11 -4.70
CA ILE A 142 -21.18 -15.28 -5.78
C ILE A 142 -21.51 -14.28 -6.89
N ILE A 143 -20.56 -13.44 -7.28
CA ILE A 143 -20.76 -12.49 -8.38
C ILE A 143 -20.59 -13.21 -9.72
N MET A 144 -21.64 -13.24 -10.52
CA MET A 144 -21.66 -13.94 -11.82
C MET A 144 -21.38 -13.00 -13.00
N SER A 145 -21.89 -11.76 -12.92
CA SER A 145 -21.70 -10.75 -13.96
C SER A 145 -21.70 -9.32 -13.39
N VAL A 146 -21.00 -8.42 -14.09
CA VAL A 146 -20.96 -6.97 -13.81
C VAL A 146 -21.29 -6.22 -15.08
N ASP A 147 -22.33 -5.38 -15.07
CA ASP A 147 -22.84 -4.63 -16.22
C ASP A 147 -23.04 -5.52 -17.47
N ASN A 148 -23.65 -6.70 -17.26
CA ASN A 148 -23.87 -7.77 -18.26
C ASN A 148 -22.60 -8.45 -18.79
N GLN A 149 -21.42 -8.14 -18.24
CA GLN A 149 -20.19 -8.87 -18.55
C GLN A 149 -20.01 -10.03 -17.59
N LYS A 150 -20.05 -11.26 -18.12
CA LYS A 150 -19.78 -12.47 -17.34
C LYS A 150 -18.36 -12.45 -16.77
N LEU A 151 -18.22 -12.91 -15.53
CA LEU A 151 -16.93 -12.95 -14.83
C LEU A 151 -16.14 -14.24 -15.05
N SER A 152 -16.73 -15.27 -15.67
CA SER A 152 -16.03 -16.52 -15.98
C SER A 152 -14.77 -16.27 -16.80
N GLY A 153 -13.62 -16.70 -16.27
CA GLY A 153 -12.30 -16.54 -16.90
C GLY A 153 -11.68 -15.15 -16.78
N LYS A 154 -12.30 -14.23 -16.04
CA LYS A 154 -11.71 -12.92 -15.69
C LYS A 154 -10.84 -13.05 -14.44
N THR A 155 -9.85 -12.17 -14.33
CA THR A 155 -9.00 -12.07 -13.14
C THR A 155 -9.66 -11.19 -12.08
N PHE A 156 -9.16 -11.25 -10.85
CA PHE A 156 -9.58 -10.33 -9.79
C PHE A 156 -9.35 -8.86 -10.16
N ASP A 157 -8.26 -8.54 -10.86
CA ASP A 157 -7.97 -7.17 -11.33
C ASP A 157 -9.01 -6.70 -12.37
N ASP A 158 -9.44 -7.60 -13.27
CA ASP A 158 -10.51 -7.30 -14.22
C ASP A 158 -11.83 -7.00 -13.48
N LEU A 159 -12.16 -7.79 -12.44
CA LEU A 159 -13.33 -7.54 -11.60
C LEU A 159 -13.26 -6.17 -10.93
N LEU A 160 -12.11 -5.83 -10.33
CA LEU A 160 -11.91 -4.53 -9.70
C LEU A 160 -12.10 -3.39 -10.70
N GLY A 161 -11.60 -3.54 -11.94
CA GLY A 161 -11.80 -2.55 -13.00
C GLY A 161 -13.26 -2.37 -13.44
N LEU A 162 -14.08 -3.42 -13.36
CA LEU A 162 -15.52 -3.36 -13.68
C LEU A 162 -16.36 -2.78 -12.53
N VAL A 163 -16.02 -3.14 -11.29
CA VAL A 163 -16.79 -2.72 -10.10
C VAL A 163 -16.45 -1.29 -9.68
N ARG A 164 -15.18 -0.88 -9.81
CA ARG A 164 -14.77 0.51 -9.56
C ARG A 164 -15.20 1.42 -10.71
N GLY A 165 -15.25 2.71 -10.44
CA GLY A 165 -15.68 3.72 -11.41
C GLY A 165 -15.93 5.06 -10.74
N GLU A 166 -16.30 6.05 -11.55
CA GLU A 166 -16.57 7.40 -11.06
C GLU A 166 -17.69 7.42 -10.02
N GLU A 167 -17.53 8.28 -9.02
CA GLU A 167 -18.54 8.48 -7.97
C GLU A 167 -19.90 8.85 -8.57
N GLY A 168 -20.95 8.26 -8.02
CA GLY A 168 -22.33 8.55 -8.41
C GLY A 168 -22.82 7.83 -9.66
N THR A 169 -21.94 7.13 -10.38
CA THR A 169 -22.34 6.21 -11.45
C THR A 169 -22.95 4.92 -10.89
N ASN A 170 -23.71 4.19 -11.69
CA ASN A 170 -24.30 2.91 -11.29
C ASN A 170 -23.48 1.73 -11.81
N VAL A 171 -23.52 0.63 -11.09
CA VAL A 171 -23.01 -0.69 -11.48
C VAL A 171 -24.10 -1.73 -11.22
N SER A 172 -24.36 -2.59 -12.19
CA SER A 172 -25.30 -3.71 -12.05
C SER A 172 -24.53 -5.00 -11.82
N LEU A 173 -24.88 -5.73 -10.76
CA LEU A 173 -24.32 -7.03 -10.42
C LEU A 173 -25.40 -8.09 -10.58
N GLU A 174 -25.07 -9.22 -11.19
CA GLU A 174 -25.85 -10.45 -11.04
C GLU A 174 -25.14 -11.35 -10.06
N VAL A 175 -25.83 -11.71 -8.98
CA VAL A 175 -25.28 -12.59 -7.96
C VAL A 175 -26.06 -13.88 -7.83
N GLN A 176 -25.32 -14.94 -7.52
CA GLN A 176 -25.83 -16.26 -7.22
C GLN A 176 -25.77 -16.45 -5.69
N ARG A 177 -26.95 -16.54 -5.06
CA ARG A 177 -27.09 -16.76 -3.62
C ARG A 177 -27.24 -18.24 -3.31
N ALA A 178 -26.63 -18.69 -2.22
CA ALA A 178 -26.72 -20.09 -1.78
C ALA A 178 -28.19 -20.56 -1.69
N ASN A 179 -28.45 -21.76 -2.23
CA ASN A 179 -29.78 -22.40 -2.26
C ASN A 179 -30.88 -21.67 -3.05
N GLN A 180 -30.52 -20.72 -3.92
CA GLN A 180 -31.45 -20.12 -4.88
C GLN A 180 -30.98 -20.46 -6.29
N ALA A 181 -31.84 -20.89 -7.20
CA ALA A 181 -31.42 -21.21 -8.57
C ALA A 181 -31.44 -19.98 -9.50
N GLU A 182 -32.14 -18.92 -9.10
CA GLU A 182 -32.28 -17.69 -9.87
C GLU A 182 -31.17 -16.70 -9.51
N LEU A 183 -30.64 -16.03 -10.54
CA LEU A 183 -29.69 -14.93 -10.36
C LEU A 183 -30.44 -13.69 -9.86
N ILE A 184 -29.87 -13.03 -8.86
CA ILE A 184 -30.39 -11.79 -8.30
C ILE A 184 -29.66 -10.63 -8.97
N SER A 185 -30.40 -9.79 -9.70
CA SER A 185 -29.85 -8.55 -10.26
C SER A 185 -29.95 -7.41 -9.24
N ILE A 186 -28.82 -6.80 -8.92
CA ILE A 186 -28.68 -5.72 -7.93
C ILE A 186 -27.95 -4.56 -8.60
N THR A 187 -28.61 -3.41 -8.69
CA THR A 187 -27.97 -2.18 -9.17
C THR A 187 -27.54 -1.33 -8.00
N LEU A 188 -26.25 -1.04 -7.92
CA LEU A 188 -25.61 -0.28 -6.87
C LEU A 188 -25.11 1.05 -7.42
N LYS A 189 -25.18 2.09 -6.59
CA LYS A 189 -24.55 3.38 -6.89
C LYS A 189 -23.13 3.36 -6.33
N ARG A 190 -22.13 3.69 -7.15
CA ARG A 190 -20.73 3.82 -6.71
C ARG A 190 -20.59 5.02 -5.80
N GLU A 191 -20.00 4.82 -4.64
CA GLU A 191 -19.77 5.86 -3.63
C GLU A 191 -18.34 5.75 -3.09
N ALA A 192 -17.86 6.84 -2.48
CA ALA A 192 -16.65 6.81 -1.68
C ALA A 192 -16.86 5.86 -0.49
N ILE A 193 -16.09 4.78 -0.45
CA ILE A 193 -16.07 3.84 0.67
C ILE A 193 -14.96 4.29 1.61
N PRO A 194 -15.27 4.63 2.87
CA PRO A 194 -14.25 4.99 3.84
C PRO A 194 -13.38 3.76 4.10
N VAL A 195 -12.08 3.89 3.84
CA VAL A 195 -11.11 2.87 4.24
C VAL A 195 -10.67 3.19 5.64
N HIS A 196 -11.31 2.55 6.63
CA HIS A 196 -10.90 2.71 8.02
C HIS A 196 -9.49 2.17 8.22
N THR A 197 -8.62 3.05 8.71
CA THR A 197 -7.21 2.76 8.98
C THR A 197 -6.94 2.51 10.45
N VAL A 198 -7.91 2.83 11.32
CA VAL A 198 -7.85 2.61 12.75
C VAL A 198 -9.03 1.74 13.21
N THR A 199 -8.72 0.66 13.91
CA THR A 199 -9.70 -0.09 14.70
C THR A 199 -9.33 0.00 16.16
N SER A 200 -10.33 -0.10 17.05
CA SER A 200 -10.07 -0.07 18.48
C SER A 200 -11.02 -0.95 19.26
N GLU A 201 -10.50 -1.53 20.33
CA GLU A 201 -11.26 -2.30 21.30
C GLU A 201 -10.74 -2.05 22.71
N LEU A 202 -11.65 -2.20 23.68
CA LEU A 202 -11.34 -2.01 25.08
C LEU A 202 -11.18 -3.39 25.72
N LEU A 203 -9.94 -3.70 26.10
CA LEU A 203 -9.59 -4.98 26.70
C LEU A 203 -9.67 -4.94 28.23
N ASP A 204 -9.67 -6.14 28.82
CA ASP A 204 -9.67 -6.33 30.27
C ASP A 204 -8.54 -5.55 30.96
N GLY A 205 -8.87 -4.97 32.11
CA GLY A 205 -7.93 -4.16 32.89
C GLY A 205 -7.82 -2.70 32.44
N GLY A 206 -8.70 -2.23 31.55
CA GLY A 206 -8.71 -0.83 31.10
C GLY A 206 -7.63 -0.55 30.06
N ILE A 207 -7.26 -1.54 29.25
CA ILE A 207 -6.27 -1.39 28.19
C ILE A 207 -7.00 -1.07 26.89
N GLY A 208 -6.72 0.09 26.31
CA GLY A 208 -7.15 0.41 24.95
C GLY A 208 -6.24 -0.30 23.96
N HIS A 209 -6.78 -1.22 23.16
CA HIS A 209 -6.07 -1.81 22.04
C HIS A 209 -6.47 -1.08 20.77
N VAL A 210 -5.49 -0.47 20.09
CA VAL A 210 -5.70 0.33 18.89
C VAL A 210 -4.80 -0.22 17.81
N THR A 211 -5.38 -0.66 16.70
CA THR A 211 -4.63 -1.10 15.52
C THR A 211 -4.60 0.01 14.49
N ILE A 212 -3.42 0.35 13.97
CA ILE A 212 -3.27 1.23 12.81
C ILE A 212 -2.78 0.37 11.65
N SER A 213 -3.60 0.19 10.62
CA SER A 213 -3.26 -0.65 9.45
C SER A 213 -2.42 0.10 8.40
N ARG A 214 -2.57 1.43 8.32
CA ARG A 214 -1.87 2.32 7.39
C ARG A 214 -1.98 3.77 7.86
N PHE A 215 -1.07 4.64 7.41
CA PHE A 215 -1.19 6.10 7.60
C PHE A 215 -1.73 6.76 6.32
N ALA A 216 -3.05 6.93 6.25
CA ALA A 216 -3.77 7.69 5.23
C ALA A 216 -4.22 9.05 5.77
N GLU A 217 -4.83 9.87 4.91
CA GLU A 217 -5.22 11.25 5.24
C GLU A 217 -6.05 11.37 6.53
N LYS A 218 -7.04 10.48 6.72
CA LYS A 218 -7.97 10.50 7.87
C LYS A 218 -7.49 9.74 9.11
N THR A 219 -6.36 9.03 9.04
CA THR A 219 -5.91 8.12 10.13
C THR A 219 -5.75 8.82 11.47
N ALA A 220 -5.28 10.07 11.48
CA ALA A 220 -5.10 10.80 12.72
C ALA A 220 -6.42 11.19 13.38
N ASP A 221 -7.45 11.48 12.59
CA ASP A 221 -8.79 11.81 13.08
C ASP A 221 -9.50 10.55 13.59
N GLU A 222 -9.35 9.43 12.87
CA GLU A 222 -9.84 8.13 13.31
C GLU A 222 -9.17 7.68 14.61
N PHE A 223 -7.86 7.91 14.76
CA PHE A 223 -7.13 7.64 16.00
C PHE A 223 -7.65 8.49 17.16
N GLU A 224 -7.86 9.79 16.96
CA GLU A 224 -8.38 10.68 17.99
C GLU A 224 -9.81 10.27 18.43
N ALA A 225 -10.66 9.91 17.47
CA ALA A 225 -12.00 9.40 17.72
C ALA A 225 -11.98 8.08 18.51
N ALA A 226 -11.12 7.14 18.12
CA ALA A 226 -10.95 5.86 18.80
C ALA A 226 -10.49 6.05 20.26
N ILE A 227 -9.49 6.90 20.50
CA ILE A 227 -9.02 7.20 21.86
C ILE A 227 -10.13 7.83 22.71
N LYS A 228 -10.90 8.76 22.13
CA LYS A 228 -12.03 9.39 22.81
C LYS A 228 -13.10 8.37 23.18
N GLU A 229 -13.53 7.52 22.24
CA GLU A 229 -14.52 6.47 22.48
C GLU A 229 -14.08 5.50 23.58
N LEU A 230 -12.81 5.08 23.55
CA LEU A 230 -12.24 4.20 24.57
C LEU A 230 -12.26 4.86 25.96
N GLN A 231 -11.90 6.16 26.05
CA GLN A 231 -11.89 6.92 27.30
C GLN A 231 -13.29 7.21 27.85
N GLU A 232 -14.29 7.36 26.98
CA GLU A 232 -15.70 7.53 27.37
C GLU A 232 -16.28 6.24 27.97
N LYS A 233 -15.85 5.07 27.49
CA LYS A 233 -16.24 3.77 28.05
C LYS A 233 -15.63 3.55 29.44
N GLN A 234 -14.32 3.76 29.59
CA GLN A 234 -13.65 3.73 30.89
C GLN A 234 -12.28 4.45 30.86
N PRO A 235 -11.78 4.96 32.00
CA PRO A 235 -10.42 5.51 32.08
C PRO A 235 -9.36 4.47 31.67
N LEU A 236 -8.50 4.85 30.73
CA LEU A 236 -7.43 3.98 30.26
C LEU A 236 -6.30 3.85 31.27
N LYS A 237 -5.92 2.61 31.55
CA LYS A 237 -4.74 2.24 32.35
C LYS A 237 -3.53 1.88 31.49
N GLY A 238 -3.75 1.60 30.20
CA GLY A 238 -2.71 1.34 29.23
C GLY A 238 -3.22 1.55 27.81
N LEU A 239 -2.32 1.90 26.88
CA LEU A 239 -2.56 1.93 25.45
C LEU A 239 -1.64 0.90 24.78
N LEU A 240 -2.23 -0.09 24.14
CA LEU A 240 -1.52 -1.04 23.29
C LEU A 240 -1.76 -0.63 21.83
N LEU A 241 -0.71 -0.14 21.18
CA LEU A 241 -0.73 0.29 19.79
C LEU A 241 -0.20 -0.84 18.90
N ASP A 242 -1.05 -1.42 18.07
CA ASP A 242 -0.65 -2.46 17.12
C ASP A 242 -0.36 -1.85 15.74
N MET A 243 0.90 -1.94 15.31
CA MET A 243 1.38 -1.52 13.99
C MET A 243 2.04 -2.68 13.23
N ARG A 244 1.76 -3.93 13.63
CA ARG A 244 2.23 -5.11 12.91
C ARG A 244 1.67 -5.10 11.49
N SER A 245 2.54 -5.41 10.54
CA SER A 245 2.20 -5.42 9.11
C SER A 245 1.67 -4.10 8.54
N ASN A 246 1.87 -2.98 9.24
CA ASN A 246 1.59 -1.65 8.72
C ASN A 246 2.77 -1.13 7.89
N PRO A 247 2.64 -1.01 6.55
CA PRO A 247 3.73 -0.59 5.66
C PRO A 247 4.06 0.92 5.74
N GLY A 248 3.37 1.65 6.62
CA GLY A 248 3.51 3.07 6.86
C GLY A 248 2.48 3.89 6.09
N GLY A 249 2.91 5.06 5.62
CA GLY A 249 2.08 5.95 4.81
C GLY A 249 2.48 7.41 4.93
N LEU A 250 1.50 8.30 4.97
CA LEU A 250 1.69 9.75 5.01
C LEU A 250 2.34 10.20 6.33
N LEU A 251 3.33 11.09 6.21
CA LEU A 251 4.06 11.62 7.35
C LEU A 251 3.21 12.56 8.23
N GLN A 252 2.30 13.34 7.63
CA GLN A 252 1.50 14.32 8.38
C GLN A 252 0.56 13.68 9.42
N PRO A 253 -0.28 12.68 9.08
CA PRO A 253 -1.06 11.92 10.07
C PRO A 253 -0.18 11.31 11.16
N THR A 254 1.00 10.80 10.80
CA THR A 254 1.98 10.23 11.74
C THR A 254 2.43 11.25 12.77
N ILE A 255 2.78 12.47 12.34
CA ILE A 255 3.19 13.57 13.23
C ILE A 255 2.03 14.01 14.13
N LYS A 256 0.80 14.04 13.62
CA LYS A 256 -0.39 14.39 14.39
C LYS A 256 -0.65 13.38 15.50
N ILE A 257 -0.64 12.08 15.19
CA ILE A 257 -0.77 10.98 16.19
C ILE A 257 0.37 11.04 17.21
N ALA A 258 1.61 11.21 16.74
CA ALA A 258 2.76 11.38 17.62
C ALA A 258 2.61 12.57 18.56
N SER A 259 2.06 13.69 18.08
CA SER A 259 1.81 14.88 18.92
C SER A 259 0.71 14.68 19.96
N THR A 260 -0.17 13.70 19.80
CA THR A 260 -1.13 13.32 20.85
C THR A 260 -0.43 12.60 22.01
N LEU A 261 0.53 11.73 21.70
CA LEU A 261 1.10 10.77 22.65
C LEU A 261 2.44 11.21 23.25
N ILE A 262 3.24 11.99 22.52
CA ILE A 262 4.60 12.37 22.90
C ILE A 262 4.59 13.69 23.67
N PRO A 263 5.34 13.82 24.78
CA PRO A 263 5.45 15.07 25.52
C PRO A 263 5.79 16.26 24.64
N LYS A 264 5.19 17.41 24.94
CA LYS A 264 5.40 18.67 24.22
C LYS A 264 6.90 18.98 24.04
N ASP A 265 7.26 19.52 22.87
CA ASP A 265 8.62 19.93 22.47
C ASP A 265 9.66 18.81 22.32
N LYS A 266 9.32 17.55 22.61
CA LYS A 266 10.19 16.41 22.27
C LYS A 266 10.21 16.17 20.77
N VAL A 267 11.36 15.71 20.26
CA VAL A 267 11.56 15.41 18.83
C VAL A 267 10.78 14.15 18.45
N ILE A 268 10.12 14.20 17.30
CA ILE A 268 9.46 13.05 16.68
C ILE A 268 10.42 12.41 15.67
N LEU A 269 10.96 13.21 14.75
CA LEU A 269 11.92 12.78 13.74
C LEU A 269 12.70 13.97 13.19
N ASN A 270 13.82 13.69 12.54
CA ASN A 270 14.58 14.66 11.75
C ASN A 270 14.64 14.21 10.29
N VAL A 271 14.22 15.06 9.36
CA VAL A 271 14.32 14.80 7.91
C VAL A 271 15.55 15.54 7.38
N VAL A 272 16.49 14.79 6.79
CA VAL A 272 17.77 15.31 6.28
C VAL A 272 17.81 15.11 4.77
N TYR A 273 17.84 16.21 4.01
CA TYR A 273 17.90 16.18 2.55
C TYR A 273 19.33 15.96 2.04
N LYS A 274 19.44 15.58 0.76
CA LYS A 274 20.72 15.37 0.06
C LYS A 274 21.75 16.47 0.35
N ASN A 275 22.99 16.05 0.63
CA ASN A 275 24.13 16.91 0.98
C ASN A 275 23.89 17.81 2.20
N GLU A 276 22.97 17.41 3.09
CA GLU A 276 22.57 18.17 4.29
C GLU A 276 22.15 19.61 3.98
N ARG A 277 21.73 19.88 2.74
CA ARG A 277 21.27 21.21 2.29
C ARG A 277 20.14 21.76 3.15
N GLN A 278 19.41 20.88 3.80
CA GLN A 278 18.30 21.18 4.69
C GLN A 278 18.10 20.03 5.67
N THR A 279 17.90 20.38 6.94
CA THR A 279 17.42 19.47 7.98
C THR A 279 16.16 20.06 8.61
N ILE A 280 15.09 19.29 8.66
CA ILE A 280 13.82 19.68 9.28
C ILE A 280 13.60 18.80 10.51
N SER A 281 13.52 19.41 11.69
CA SER A 281 13.20 18.71 12.93
C SER A 281 11.72 18.88 13.25
N TYR A 282 10.99 17.77 13.34
CA TYR A 282 9.59 17.75 13.72
C TYR A 282 9.49 17.45 15.21
N LYS A 283 8.76 18.30 15.94
CA LYS A 283 8.58 18.19 17.40
C LYS A 283 7.11 18.04 17.74
N SER A 284 6.84 17.36 18.85
CA SER A 284 5.48 17.21 19.38
C SER A 284 4.89 18.57 19.74
N LYS A 285 3.65 18.79 19.25
CA LYS A 285 2.82 19.95 19.59
C LYS A 285 1.74 19.61 20.61
N GLN A 286 1.96 18.60 21.46
CA GLN A 286 0.97 18.10 22.41
C GLN A 286 0.27 19.22 23.18
N GLU A 287 -1.07 19.20 23.13
CA GLU A 287 -1.94 20.15 23.82
C GLU A 287 -2.32 19.66 25.22
N LYS A 288 -2.66 18.36 25.32
CA LYS A 288 -3.04 17.70 26.58
C LYS A 288 -2.00 16.64 26.93
N GLU A 289 -1.47 16.71 28.14
CA GLU A 289 -0.48 15.75 28.64
C GLU A 289 -1.04 14.32 28.61
N TRP A 290 -0.32 13.42 27.92
CA TRP A 290 -0.60 12.00 27.91
C TRP A 290 0.11 11.31 29.09
N LYS A 291 -0.66 10.66 29.97
CA LYS A 291 -0.14 9.99 31.19
C LYS A 291 -0.24 8.48 31.17
N VAL A 292 -0.91 7.92 30.17
CA VAL A 292 -1.22 6.49 30.10
C VAL A 292 0.00 5.72 29.56
N PRO A 293 0.47 4.64 30.20
CA PRO A 293 1.55 3.81 29.67
C PRO A 293 1.25 3.32 28.25
N ILE A 294 2.27 3.33 27.39
CA ILE A 294 2.18 2.92 25.98
C ILE A 294 3.04 1.67 25.75
N ALA A 295 2.46 0.67 25.12
CA ALA A 295 3.17 -0.45 24.50
C ALA A 295 2.85 -0.47 23.01
N VAL A 296 3.83 -0.88 22.19
CA VAL A 296 3.72 -0.90 20.73
C VAL A 296 4.06 -2.30 20.22
N LEU A 297 3.17 -2.90 19.43
CA LEU A 297 3.43 -4.15 18.73
C LEU A 297 3.93 -3.86 17.31
N VAL A 298 5.04 -4.50 16.92
CA VAL A 298 5.65 -4.35 15.60
C VAL A 298 6.17 -5.69 15.07
N ASN A 299 6.32 -5.79 13.75
CA ASN A 299 6.96 -6.93 13.11
C ASN A 299 7.84 -6.51 11.91
N GLY A 300 8.43 -7.48 11.20
CA GLY A 300 9.26 -7.24 10.02
C GLY A 300 8.57 -6.53 8.85
N GLN A 301 7.25 -6.39 8.88
CA GLN A 301 6.46 -5.68 7.87
C GLN A 301 6.04 -4.27 8.33
N SER A 302 6.27 -3.91 9.60
CA SER A 302 6.12 -2.54 10.08
C SER A 302 7.19 -1.65 9.43
N ALA A 303 6.79 -0.67 8.61
CA ALA A 303 7.72 0.11 7.80
C ALA A 303 7.42 1.61 7.80
N SER A 304 8.42 2.43 7.45
CA SER A 304 8.27 3.85 7.10
C SER A 304 7.61 4.66 8.24
N ALA A 305 6.42 5.20 8.04
CA ALA A 305 5.68 5.96 9.06
C ALA A 305 5.45 5.16 10.36
N SER A 306 5.21 3.84 10.27
CA SER A 306 5.10 2.97 11.44
C SER A 306 6.39 2.96 12.25
N GLU A 307 7.54 2.98 11.56
CA GLU A 307 8.86 3.03 12.20
C GLU A 307 9.16 4.41 12.78
N VAL A 308 8.72 5.48 12.11
CA VAL A 308 8.78 6.85 12.65
C VAL A 308 8.00 6.93 13.97
N LEU A 309 6.75 6.49 13.99
CA LEU A 309 5.93 6.53 15.21
C LEU A 309 6.50 5.61 16.29
N THR A 310 6.95 4.41 15.93
CA THR A 310 7.58 3.47 16.87
C THR A 310 8.83 4.07 17.51
N ALA A 311 9.77 4.59 16.71
CA ALA A 311 11.00 5.19 17.20
C ALA A 311 10.72 6.44 18.05
N ALA A 312 9.78 7.28 17.63
CA ALA A 312 9.39 8.48 18.36
C ALA A 312 8.76 8.13 19.73
N LEU A 313 7.84 7.16 19.78
CA LEU A 313 7.22 6.71 21.03
C LEU A 313 8.25 6.06 21.96
N LYS A 314 9.14 5.24 21.41
CA LYS A 314 10.22 4.59 22.16
C LYS A 314 11.17 5.61 22.79
N GLU A 315 11.74 6.49 21.98
CA GLU A 315 12.83 7.39 22.40
C GLU A 315 12.33 8.66 23.09
N SER A 316 11.15 9.18 22.73
CA SER A 316 10.64 10.45 23.23
C SER A 316 9.48 10.32 24.23
N ALA A 317 8.75 9.20 24.26
CA ALA A 317 7.64 8.96 25.20
C ALA A 317 7.86 7.79 26.17
N GLY A 318 8.96 7.02 26.03
CA GLY A 318 9.25 5.88 26.92
C GLY A 318 8.30 4.69 26.72
N ALA A 319 7.69 4.58 25.53
CA ALA A 319 6.88 3.43 25.17
C ALA A 319 7.72 2.16 25.08
N THR A 320 7.12 1.01 25.39
CA THR A 320 7.78 -0.30 25.23
C THR A 320 7.46 -0.87 23.86
N VAL A 321 8.47 -1.30 23.11
CA VAL A 321 8.28 -1.94 21.81
C VAL A 321 8.39 -3.46 21.96
N ILE A 322 7.40 -4.20 21.48
CA ILE A 322 7.31 -5.67 21.55
C ILE A 322 7.14 -6.24 20.14
N GLY A 323 7.72 -7.42 19.91
CA GLY A 323 7.52 -8.19 18.69
C GLY A 323 8.85 -8.45 17.98
N GLU A 324 8.90 -8.19 16.68
CA GLU A 324 10.09 -8.41 15.86
C GLU A 324 10.71 -7.09 15.39
N LYS A 325 11.95 -7.16 14.90
CA LYS A 325 12.61 -5.99 14.31
C LYS A 325 11.81 -5.48 13.10
N THR A 326 11.65 -4.17 12.98
CA THR A 326 10.91 -3.55 11.87
C THR A 326 11.68 -3.59 10.54
N TYR A 327 11.00 -3.22 9.45
CA TYR A 327 11.48 -3.38 8.07
C TYR A 327 12.80 -2.63 7.75
N GLY A 328 12.99 -1.41 8.26
CA GLY A 328 14.17 -0.59 8.02
C GLY A 328 14.04 0.36 6.84
N LYS A 329 12.91 1.03 6.65
CA LYS A 329 12.76 2.06 5.61
C LYS A 329 13.05 3.45 6.18
N GLY A 330 14.33 3.84 6.15
CA GLY A 330 14.84 5.11 6.68
C GLY A 330 14.83 6.29 5.68
N VAL A 331 14.04 6.22 4.61
CA VAL A 331 14.01 7.22 3.53
C VAL A 331 12.64 7.87 3.38
N VAL A 332 12.63 9.08 2.84
CA VAL A 332 11.42 9.87 2.54
C VAL A 332 11.28 10.01 1.04
N GLN A 333 10.12 9.62 0.52
CA GLN A 333 9.78 9.84 -0.88
C GLN A 333 8.93 11.09 -1.04
N ALA A 334 9.24 11.89 -2.06
CA ALA A 334 8.36 12.93 -2.57
C ALA A 334 7.47 12.32 -3.66
N PHE A 335 6.18 12.65 -3.62
CA PHE A 335 5.20 12.26 -4.64
C PHE A 335 4.90 13.46 -5.52
N ASN A 336 5.18 13.34 -6.81
CA ASN A 336 4.84 14.34 -7.81
C ASN A 336 3.87 13.70 -8.81
N GLN A 337 2.57 14.02 -8.70
CA GLN A 337 1.57 13.62 -9.68
C GLN A 337 1.54 14.62 -10.84
N PHE A 338 1.58 14.11 -12.07
CA PHE A 338 1.49 14.89 -13.28
C PHE A 338 0.03 14.98 -13.76
N LYS A 339 -0.24 15.90 -14.69
CA LYS A 339 -1.60 16.15 -15.20
C LYS A 339 -2.23 14.96 -15.93
N ASP A 340 -1.41 14.03 -16.40
CA ASP A 340 -1.84 12.81 -17.10
C ASP A 340 -2.05 11.62 -16.15
N GLY A 341 -2.06 11.86 -14.83
CA GLY A 341 -2.24 10.84 -13.79
C GLY A 341 -0.96 10.08 -13.44
N SER A 342 0.13 10.25 -14.20
CA SER A 342 1.40 9.62 -13.86
C SER A 342 1.98 10.18 -12.55
N VAL A 343 2.74 9.37 -11.82
CA VAL A 343 3.34 9.74 -10.53
C VAL A 343 4.83 9.42 -10.53
N LEU A 344 5.66 10.42 -10.21
CA LEU A 344 7.04 10.21 -9.80
C LEU A 344 7.10 10.14 -8.27
N SER A 345 7.41 8.96 -7.74
CA SER A 345 7.79 8.77 -6.35
C SER A 345 9.32 8.69 -6.28
N LEU A 346 9.96 9.67 -5.68
CA LEU A 346 11.41 9.80 -5.65
C LEU A 346 11.93 9.90 -4.22
N THR A 347 12.95 9.11 -3.87
CA THR A 347 13.67 9.25 -2.61
C THR A 347 14.49 10.55 -2.61
N GLU A 348 14.09 11.52 -1.78
CA GLU A 348 14.73 12.85 -1.74
C GLU A 348 15.45 13.16 -0.41
N ALA A 349 15.10 12.43 0.64
CA ALA A 349 15.67 12.62 1.96
C ALA A 349 15.77 11.31 2.74
N GLN A 350 16.59 11.34 3.78
CA GLN A 350 16.59 10.34 4.85
C GLN A 350 15.86 10.90 6.07
N TRP A 351 15.32 10.04 6.91
CA TRP A 351 14.83 10.44 8.23
C TRP A 351 15.64 9.75 9.34
N LYS A 352 15.84 10.47 10.44
CA LYS A 352 16.56 10.01 11.63
C LYS A 352 15.62 10.01 12.84
N THR A 353 15.82 9.07 13.75
CA THR A 353 15.09 8.97 15.02
C THR A 353 15.33 10.22 15.90
N PRO A 354 14.58 10.42 16.99
CA PRO A 354 14.86 11.50 17.96
C PRO A 354 16.32 11.56 18.42
N GLY A 355 16.96 10.41 18.65
CA GLY A 355 18.36 10.25 19.01
C GLY A 355 19.35 10.42 17.86
N GLY A 356 18.88 10.62 16.63
CA GLY A 356 19.71 10.88 15.46
C GLY A 356 20.14 9.63 14.66
N THR A 357 19.60 8.45 14.99
CA THR A 357 19.92 7.20 14.28
C THR A 357 19.22 7.16 12.92
N TRP A 358 19.96 6.80 11.86
CA TRP A 358 19.37 6.50 10.55
C TRP A 358 19.07 5.01 10.46
N ILE A 359 17.79 4.64 10.39
CA ILE A 359 17.36 3.24 10.52
C ILE A 359 17.33 2.47 9.18
N ASN A 360 17.83 3.05 8.09
CA ASN A 360 17.68 2.46 6.76
C ASN A 360 18.42 1.12 6.66
N LYS A 361 17.73 0.09 6.17
CA LYS A 361 18.17 -1.32 6.14
C LYS A 361 18.45 -1.94 7.51
N THR A 362 18.21 -1.23 8.60
CA THR A 362 18.40 -1.74 9.96
C THR A 362 17.07 -1.95 10.67
N GLY A 363 16.12 -1.02 10.58
CA GLY A 363 14.88 -1.04 11.35
C GLY A 363 15.06 -0.59 12.80
N VAL A 364 13.95 -0.59 13.52
CA VAL A 364 13.81 -0.33 14.96
C VAL A 364 13.77 -1.68 15.67
N SER A 365 14.68 -1.87 16.64
CA SER A 365 14.69 -3.09 17.46
C SER A 365 13.64 -3.03 18.58
N PRO A 366 12.91 -4.13 18.84
CA PRO A 366 12.01 -4.21 19.98
C PRO A 366 12.78 -4.22 21.31
N ASP A 367 12.12 -3.80 22.39
CA ASP A 367 12.62 -3.98 23.76
C ASP A 367 12.40 -5.43 24.24
N PHE A 368 11.29 -6.04 23.81
CA PHE A 368 11.02 -7.46 23.99
C PHE A 368 10.88 -8.13 22.62
N ALA A 369 11.91 -8.88 22.22
CA ALA A 369 11.84 -9.74 21.05
C ALA A 369 10.90 -10.93 21.34
N VAL A 370 9.80 -10.99 20.62
CA VAL A 370 8.78 -12.04 20.75
C VAL A 370 8.30 -12.44 19.36
N GLU A 371 8.50 -13.70 19.00
CA GLU A 371 8.00 -14.27 17.75
C GLU A 371 6.56 -14.76 17.94
N LEU A 372 5.76 -14.64 16.88
CA LEU A 372 4.46 -15.31 16.79
C LEU A 372 4.62 -16.84 16.73
N PRO A 373 3.57 -17.61 17.04
CA PRO A 373 3.59 -19.06 16.86
C PRO A 373 4.05 -19.46 15.45
N ALA A 374 4.88 -20.51 15.33
CA ALA A 374 5.51 -20.90 14.07
C ALA A 374 4.53 -21.09 12.90
N TYR A 375 3.28 -21.49 13.17
CA TYR A 375 2.26 -21.68 12.14
C TYR A 375 1.86 -20.38 11.42
N THR A 376 2.14 -19.20 11.98
CA THR A 376 1.88 -17.91 11.31
C THR A 376 2.86 -17.64 10.16
N GLN A 377 3.96 -18.39 10.09
CA GLN A 377 4.97 -18.29 9.03
C GLN A 377 4.76 -19.35 7.94
N LEU A 378 3.69 -20.14 8.01
CA LEU A 378 3.36 -21.11 6.97
C LEU A 378 3.10 -20.39 5.65
N ARG A 379 3.62 -20.95 4.56
CA ARG A 379 3.45 -20.42 3.21
C ARG A 379 1.94 -20.37 2.88
N PRO A 380 1.43 -19.30 2.27
CA PRO A 380 0.09 -19.33 1.72
C PRO A 380 0.01 -20.36 0.58
N LEU A 381 -1.05 -21.16 0.57
CA LEU A 381 -1.40 -22.04 -0.54
C LEU A 381 -2.04 -21.17 -1.63
N ALA A 382 -1.61 -21.34 -2.89
CA ALA A 382 -2.11 -20.53 -3.99
C ALA A 382 -3.59 -20.84 -4.30
N ILE A 383 -4.33 -19.83 -4.75
CA ILE A 383 -5.70 -20.00 -5.24
C ILE A 383 -5.69 -20.94 -6.45
N GLY A 384 -6.67 -21.83 -6.55
CA GLY A 384 -6.76 -22.89 -7.55
C GLY A 384 -5.86 -24.09 -7.27
N THR A 385 -5.21 -24.16 -6.11
CA THR A 385 -4.41 -25.34 -5.75
C THR A 385 -5.33 -26.51 -5.43
N GLU A 386 -5.21 -27.58 -6.21
CA GLU A 386 -5.86 -28.86 -5.92
C GLU A 386 -4.85 -29.89 -5.42
N MET A 387 -5.15 -30.55 -4.31
CA MET A 387 -4.34 -31.68 -3.83
C MET A 387 -5.22 -32.86 -3.45
N LYS A 388 -4.77 -34.06 -3.80
CA LYS A 388 -5.48 -35.32 -3.55
C LYS A 388 -4.49 -36.43 -3.34
N VAL A 389 -4.98 -37.63 -3.02
CA VAL A 389 -4.12 -38.81 -2.86
C VAL A 389 -3.19 -38.97 -4.08
N GLY A 390 -1.88 -38.99 -3.82
CA GLY A 390 -0.82 -39.04 -4.84
C GLY A 390 -0.14 -37.71 -5.14
N SER A 391 -0.70 -36.56 -4.71
CA SER A 391 0.00 -35.27 -4.73
C SER A 391 1.22 -35.29 -3.80
N TYR A 392 2.26 -34.53 -4.12
CA TYR A 392 3.46 -34.41 -3.30
C TYR A 392 4.11 -33.03 -3.45
N GLY A 393 4.92 -32.63 -2.48
CA GLY A 393 5.68 -31.38 -2.49
C GLY A 393 5.42 -30.48 -1.29
N GLU A 394 5.92 -29.24 -1.36
CA GLU A 394 5.87 -28.28 -0.25
C GLU A 394 4.45 -27.82 0.11
N ASP A 395 3.52 -27.79 -0.86
CA ASP A 395 2.13 -27.43 -0.59
C ASP A 395 1.41 -28.51 0.23
N VAL A 396 1.73 -29.78 -0.03
CA VAL A 396 1.24 -30.90 0.77
C VAL A 396 1.79 -30.82 2.19
N LYS A 397 3.09 -30.56 2.33
CA LYS A 397 3.73 -30.39 3.64
C LYS A 397 3.10 -29.22 4.41
N THR A 398 2.85 -28.11 3.74
CA THR A 398 2.18 -26.94 4.32
C THR A 398 0.78 -27.30 4.81
N LEU A 399 -0.02 -28.00 3.99
CA LEU A 399 -1.34 -28.50 4.38
C LEU A 399 -1.27 -29.42 5.62
N GLN A 400 -0.34 -30.38 5.62
CA GLN A 400 -0.16 -31.30 6.74
C GLN A 400 0.19 -30.56 8.03
N LEU A 401 1.03 -29.51 7.95
CA LEU A 401 1.34 -28.64 9.09
C LEU A 401 0.11 -27.86 9.55
N MET A 402 -0.64 -27.23 8.64
CA MET A 402 -1.89 -26.53 9.00
C MET A 402 -2.88 -27.45 9.72
N LEU A 403 -3.08 -28.68 9.21
CA LEU A 403 -3.95 -29.68 9.84
C LEU A 403 -3.44 -30.08 11.22
N LYS A 404 -2.14 -30.34 11.36
CA LYS A 404 -1.50 -30.68 12.64
C LYS A 404 -1.74 -29.60 13.70
N GLU A 405 -1.55 -28.32 13.35
CA GLU A 405 -1.73 -27.18 14.25
C GLU A 405 -3.17 -26.99 14.70
N LEU A 406 -4.12 -27.43 13.87
CA LEU A 406 -5.56 -27.45 14.18
C LEU A 406 -6.02 -28.74 14.87
N GLY A 407 -5.11 -29.66 15.20
CA GLY A 407 -5.41 -30.91 15.91
C GLY A 407 -5.78 -32.09 15.01
N TYR A 408 -5.71 -31.95 13.68
CA TYR A 408 -5.98 -33.00 12.69
C TYR A 408 -4.67 -33.60 12.16
N THR A 409 -3.78 -34.06 13.04
CA THR A 409 -2.43 -34.49 12.65
C THR A 409 -2.46 -35.71 11.71
N PRO A 410 -1.95 -35.59 10.46
CA PRO A 410 -1.77 -36.75 9.59
C PRO A 410 -0.68 -37.68 10.13
N THR A 411 -0.91 -38.99 10.16
CA THR A 411 0.09 -40.01 10.54
C THR A 411 0.99 -40.47 9.39
N GLY A 412 0.71 -39.93 8.20
CA GLY A 412 1.32 -40.30 6.94
C GLY A 412 2.72 -39.73 6.69
N GLN A 413 3.21 -39.90 5.47
CA GLN A 413 4.53 -39.41 5.04
C GLN A 413 4.50 -37.89 4.82
N GLU A 414 5.49 -37.19 5.39
CA GLU A 414 5.67 -35.75 5.21
C GLU A 414 5.85 -35.38 3.73
N GLY A 415 5.10 -34.38 3.27
CA GLY A 415 5.16 -33.88 1.89
C GLY A 415 4.51 -34.82 0.86
N MET A 416 3.89 -35.92 1.28
CA MET A 416 3.13 -36.82 0.41
C MET A 416 1.66 -36.86 0.85
N PHE A 417 0.76 -36.58 -0.09
CA PHE A 417 -0.67 -36.61 0.18
C PHE A 417 -1.11 -38.07 0.05
N ASP A 418 -1.01 -38.80 1.15
CA ASP A 418 -1.40 -40.19 1.27
C ASP A 418 -2.82 -40.35 1.84
N LYS A 419 -3.21 -41.59 2.11
CA LYS A 419 -4.54 -41.90 2.67
C LYS A 419 -4.74 -41.29 4.06
N ASP A 420 -3.67 -41.18 4.85
CA ASP A 420 -3.71 -40.61 6.20
C ASP A 420 -3.93 -39.10 6.14
N THR A 421 -3.26 -38.42 5.22
CA THR A 421 -3.49 -37.00 4.92
C THR A 421 -4.92 -36.77 4.44
N ALA A 422 -5.42 -37.62 3.53
CA ALA A 422 -6.79 -37.56 3.05
C ALA A 422 -7.80 -37.74 4.18
N GLU A 423 -7.57 -38.68 5.11
CA GLU A 423 -8.44 -38.93 6.25
C GLU A 423 -8.44 -37.77 7.25
N ALA A 424 -7.25 -37.23 7.57
CA ALA A 424 -7.12 -36.05 8.42
C ALA A 424 -7.88 -34.85 7.83
N LEU A 425 -7.74 -34.61 6.52
CA LEU A 425 -8.46 -33.55 5.82
C LEU A 425 -9.97 -33.79 5.84
N ARG A 426 -10.40 -35.05 5.65
CA ARG A 426 -11.82 -35.43 5.67
C ARG A 426 -12.46 -35.20 7.04
N LYS A 427 -11.71 -35.45 8.12
CA LYS A 427 -12.11 -35.12 9.50
C LYS A 427 -12.27 -33.62 9.70
N PHE A 428 -11.30 -32.83 9.24
CA PHE A 428 -11.38 -31.36 9.26
C PHE A 428 -12.60 -30.86 8.49
N GLN A 429 -12.77 -31.28 7.23
CA GLN A 429 -13.91 -30.90 6.39
C GLN A 429 -15.25 -31.23 7.05
N THR A 430 -15.37 -32.42 7.64
CA THR A 430 -16.59 -32.82 8.36
C THR A 430 -16.87 -31.92 9.56
N ALA A 431 -15.85 -31.62 10.37
CA ALA A 431 -15.98 -30.76 11.55
C ALA A 431 -16.40 -29.32 11.18
N GLU A 432 -15.88 -28.84 10.06
CA GLU A 432 -16.15 -27.50 9.54
C GLU A 432 -17.36 -27.43 8.59
N LYS A 433 -18.14 -28.50 8.49
CA LYS A 433 -19.35 -28.60 7.65
C LYS A 433 -19.10 -28.34 6.16
N LEU A 434 -17.90 -28.67 5.69
CA LEU A 434 -17.55 -28.71 4.27
C LEU A 434 -17.89 -30.09 3.68
N GLU A 435 -17.93 -30.19 2.35
CA GLU A 435 -18.01 -31.48 1.68
C GLU A 435 -16.76 -32.31 2.00
N ALA A 436 -16.94 -33.46 2.64
CA ALA A 436 -15.88 -34.32 3.15
C ALA A 436 -15.25 -35.19 2.04
N THR A 437 -14.67 -34.54 1.02
CA THR A 437 -14.05 -35.22 -0.13
C THR A 437 -12.74 -35.92 0.26
N GLY A 438 -12.02 -35.38 1.25
CA GLY A 438 -10.63 -35.78 1.56
C GLY A 438 -9.63 -35.32 0.50
N SER A 439 -10.03 -34.36 -0.35
CA SER A 439 -9.18 -33.61 -1.29
C SER A 439 -9.16 -32.14 -0.88
N PHE A 440 -8.04 -31.47 -1.12
CA PHE A 440 -7.87 -30.04 -0.87
C PHE A 440 -8.32 -29.22 -2.08
N ASN A 441 -9.03 -28.14 -1.81
CA ASN A 441 -9.47 -27.11 -2.75
C ASN A 441 -9.50 -25.74 -2.03
N ASP A 442 -9.85 -24.68 -2.75
CA ASP A 442 -9.86 -23.31 -2.24
C ASP A 442 -10.77 -23.13 -1.02
N LYS A 443 -11.96 -23.74 -1.02
CA LYS A 443 -12.89 -23.76 0.14
C LYS A 443 -12.21 -24.30 1.39
N THR A 444 -11.54 -25.44 1.25
CA THR A 444 -10.82 -26.08 2.36
C THR A 444 -9.65 -25.20 2.82
N GLY A 445 -8.91 -24.61 1.88
CA GLY A 445 -7.81 -23.68 2.16
C GLY A 445 -8.26 -22.44 2.94
N TYR A 446 -9.34 -21.79 2.50
CA TYR A 446 -9.92 -20.65 3.19
C TYR A 446 -10.33 -20.99 4.62
N GLN A 447 -11.02 -22.12 4.82
CA GLN A 447 -11.45 -22.53 6.15
C GLN A 447 -10.29 -22.88 7.09
N LEU A 448 -9.22 -23.53 6.58
CA LEU A 448 -8.00 -23.78 7.34
C LEU A 448 -7.38 -22.46 7.83
N LEU A 449 -7.24 -21.48 6.93
CA LEU A 449 -6.71 -20.16 7.28
C LEU A 449 -7.60 -19.43 8.29
N SER A 450 -8.93 -19.52 8.13
CA SER A 450 -9.89 -18.96 9.08
C SER A 450 -9.70 -19.55 10.48
N LYS A 451 -9.57 -20.88 10.61
CA LYS A 451 -9.33 -21.54 11.90
C LYS A 451 -7.97 -21.23 12.50
N LEU A 452 -6.92 -21.08 11.69
CA LEU A 452 -5.63 -20.64 12.17
C LEU A 452 -5.67 -19.19 12.69
N ARG A 453 -6.47 -18.30 12.09
CA ARG A 453 -6.70 -16.94 12.59
C ARG A 453 -7.45 -16.95 13.92
N GLU A 454 -8.51 -17.76 14.05
CA GLU A 454 -9.22 -17.94 15.33
C GLU A 454 -8.31 -18.47 16.44
N LYS A 455 -7.39 -19.38 16.10
CA LYS A 455 -6.38 -19.90 17.02
C LYS A 455 -5.37 -18.80 17.39
N LEU A 456 -4.87 -18.05 16.42
CA LEU A 456 -3.93 -16.93 16.67
C LEU A 456 -4.53 -15.86 17.58
N ALA A 457 -5.81 -15.51 17.43
CA ALA A 457 -6.46 -14.55 18.32
C ALA A 457 -6.39 -14.94 19.82
N LYS A 458 -6.19 -16.23 20.13
CA LYS A 458 -6.03 -16.75 21.49
C LYS A 458 -4.57 -16.97 21.90
N GLU A 459 -3.69 -17.22 20.93
CA GLU A 459 -2.30 -17.63 21.14
C GLU A 459 -1.27 -16.58 20.69
N ASP A 460 -1.72 -15.36 20.37
CA ASP A 460 -0.87 -14.24 19.96
C ASP A 460 0.12 -13.87 21.09
N SER A 461 1.31 -14.44 21.03
CA SER A 461 2.39 -14.27 22.00
C SER A 461 2.82 -12.81 22.14
N GLN A 462 2.76 -12.02 21.07
CA GLN A 462 3.13 -10.61 21.07
C GLN A 462 2.07 -9.78 21.78
N LEU A 463 0.79 -10.00 21.48
CA LEU A 463 -0.35 -9.39 22.18
C LEU A 463 -0.32 -9.73 23.67
N ILE A 464 -0.19 -11.03 24.01
CA ILE A 464 -0.10 -11.49 25.40
C ILE A 464 1.05 -10.78 26.13
N LYS A 465 2.22 -10.65 25.50
CA LYS A 465 3.34 -9.94 26.10
C LYS A 465 3.08 -8.45 26.27
N GLY A 466 2.45 -7.80 25.29
CA GLY A 466 2.06 -6.39 25.39
C GLY A 466 1.11 -6.13 26.56
N LEU A 467 0.13 -7.02 26.76
CA LEU A 467 -0.80 -6.94 27.89
C LEU A 467 -0.10 -7.15 29.23
N ASP A 468 0.82 -8.13 29.32
CA ASP A 468 1.65 -8.36 30.52
C ASP A 468 2.48 -7.12 30.88
N VAL A 469 3.17 -6.52 29.91
CA VAL A 469 3.98 -5.30 30.11
C VAL A 469 3.13 -4.14 30.63
N LEU A 470 1.93 -3.93 30.07
CA LEU A 470 1.05 -2.84 30.50
C LEU A 470 0.47 -3.08 31.90
N LYS A 471 0.07 -4.31 32.23
CA LYS A 471 -0.47 -4.66 33.55
C LYS A 471 0.55 -4.49 34.68
N ASN A 472 1.83 -4.73 34.40
CA ASN A 472 2.91 -4.61 35.39
C ASN A 472 3.43 -3.16 35.57
N ARG A 473 2.93 -2.19 34.79
CA ARG A 473 3.31 -0.76 34.89
C ARG A 473 2.28 0.09 35.64
N GLY A 474 1.11 -0.47 35.98
CA GLY A 474 -0.04 0.23 36.56
C GLY A 474 -0.07 0.31 38.08
#